data_AF-A0A6G6Y0S4-F1
#
_entry.id   AF-A0A6G6Y0S4-F1
#
_cell.length_a   1.000
_cell.length_b   1.000
_cell.length_c   1.000
_cell.angle_alpha   90.00
_cell.angle_beta   90.00
_cell.angle_gamma   90.00
#
_symmetry.space_group_name_H-M   'P 1'
#
loop_
_entity.id
_entity.type
_entity.pdbx_description
1 polymer ?
#
loop_
_entity_poly.entity_id
_entity_poly.type
_entity_poly.pdbx_seq_one_letter_code
_entity_poly.pdbx_strand_id
1 'polypeptide(L)'
;MIARKAPPPDRDFMLLFLVMLTIASGNTALQSVLPALGRLLGVVDSAVAAVFSISALLWVIAAPIWANRSDRRGRKAMVLLGLAAFTLSLFLCGMALIAGINAWIGPVATFLAFTAGRIVYGGGGSAAPPAVQALVALRTPSEERTRALSLLASAFGLGTILGPAIAPYLVLGALWSDGPRVGLAGPALLFSGFGLLVWLAVARWLAPESEGRGHGAATSYPSIGGQLSGASVTAATTERVGPVGYFDARIRGWIVAGLAIGHAQAIAGQTIGFLVIDRLGLPPLEALPPTGLVLMTGAGSALLAQWGLIPIFNLRPRAMVLLGALLGAAGCVATGLATSLYGIATGFALASLGFGFARPGFTAGASLAVGPEVQGSVAGKVTSVNGAAYVLGPTIGILMYQLARPLPYLAAAAALLVLLAYGWFNLSRPHREAEASREQ
;
A
#
# COMPACT_ATOMS: atom_id res chain seq x y z
N MET A 1 -32.48 -19.80 -6.40
CA MET A 1 -31.69 -19.57 -5.17
C MET A 1 -31.42 -18.07 -5.07
N ILE A 2 -32.20 -17.35 -4.26
CA ILE A 2 -32.10 -15.89 -4.14
C ILE A 2 -30.78 -15.60 -3.42
N ALA A 3 -29.84 -14.93 -4.08
CA ALA A 3 -28.60 -14.48 -3.46
C ALA A 3 -28.95 -13.61 -2.25
N ARG A 4 -28.75 -14.14 -1.03
CA ARG A 4 -28.90 -13.34 0.19
C ARG A 4 -27.94 -12.16 0.08
N LYS A 5 -28.50 -10.96 -0.03
CA LYS A 5 -27.77 -9.69 0.01
C LYS A 5 -26.98 -9.70 1.32
N ALA A 6 -25.65 -9.72 1.23
CA ALA A 6 -24.80 -9.74 2.41
C ALA A 6 -25.17 -8.56 3.34
N PRO A 7 -25.25 -8.76 4.66
CA PRO A 7 -25.55 -7.67 5.58
C PRO A 7 -24.53 -6.53 5.40
N PRO A 8 -24.94 -5.27 5.63
CA PRO A 8 -24.02 -4.15 5.54
C PRO A 8 -22.83 -4.35 6.50
N PRO A 9 -21.63 -3.87 6.15
CA PRO A 9 -20.45 -4.04 6.99
C PRO A 9 -20.70 -3.45 8.38
N ASP A 10 -20.33 -4.21 9.41
CA ASP A 10 -20.42 -3.77 10.80
C ASP A 10 -19.59 -2.48 11.01
N ARG A 11 -20.04 -1.62 11.93
CA ARG A 11 -19.40 -0.35 12.29
C ARG A 11 -17.91 -0.52 12.56
N ASP A 12 -17.55 -1.58 13.27
CA ASP A 12 -16.15 -1.84 13.64
C ASP A 12 -15.30 -2.16 12.39
N PHE A 13 -15.87 -2.87 11.41
CA PHE A 13 -15.21 -3.06 10.12
C PHE A 13 -15.05 -1.75 9.35
N MET A 14 -16.08 -0.89 9.32
CA MET A 14 -16.00 0.43 8.67
C MET A 14 -14.93 1.32 9.31
N LEU A 15 -14.81 1.32 10.64
CA LEU A 15 -13.75 2.05 11.33
C LEU A 15 -12.37 1.55 10.94
N LEU A 16 -12.15 0.23 10.94
CA LEU A 16 -10.89 -0.39 10.55
C LEU A 16 -10.54 -0.15 9.07
N PHE A 17 -11.53 -0.16 8.19
CA PHE A 17 -11.40 0.25 6.79
C PHE A 17 -10.93 1.71 6.69
N LEU A 18 -11.57 2.61 7.44
CA LEU A 18 -11.24 4.03 7.47
C LEU A 18 -9.83 4.28 8.00
N VAL A 19 -9.36 3.53 9.01
CA VAL A 19 -7.97 3.57 9.49
C VAL A 19 -7.00 3.29 8.34
N MET A 20 -7.20 2.19 7.62
CA MET A 20 -6.30 1.79 6.53
C MET A 20 -6.33 2.78 5.37
N LEU A 21 -7.52 3.29 5.02
CA LEU A 21 -7.70 4.31 4.00
C LEU A 21 -6.97 5.61 4.38
N THR A 22 -7.12 6.07 5.62
CA THR A 22 -6.53 7.32 6.14
C THR A 22 -5.01 7.26 6.15
N ILE A 23 -4.44 6.19 6.68
CA ILE A 23 -2.98 6.00 6.74
C ILE A 23 -2.39 5.96 5.33
N ALA A 24 -3.00 5.22 4.41
CA ALA A 24 -2.52 5.10 3.04
C ALA A 24 -2.62 6.44 2.28
N SER A 25 -3.77 7.11 2.36
CA SER A 25 -4.03 8.37 1.67
C SER A 25 -3.15 9.51 2.17
N GLY A 26 -3.06 9.75 3.47
CA GLY A 26 -2.23 10.84 3.97
C GLY A 26 -0.74 10.63 3.70
N ASN A 27 -0.25 9.39 3.80
CA ASN A 27 1.15 9.10 3.51
C ASN A 27 1.51 9.34 2.03
N THR A 28 0.65 8.90 1.11
CA THR A 28 0.88 9.02 -0.34
C THR A 28 0.54 10.41 -0.88
N ALA A 29 -0.42 11.11 -0.27
CA ALA A 29 -0.67 12.53 -0.51
C ALA A 29 0.59 13.36 -0.26
N LEU A 30 1.26 13.13 0.87
CA LEU A 30 2.52 13.81 1.20
C LEU A 30 3.64 13.48 0.19
N GLN A 31 3.70 12.25 -0.31
CA GLN A 31 4.65 11.85 -1.36
C GLN A 31 4.47 12.66 -2.65
N SER A 32 3.22 12.93 -3.06
CA SER A 32 2.93 13.57 -4.34
C SER A 32 3.33 15.04 -4.44
N VAL A 33 3.36 15.76 -3.31
CA VAL A 33 3.72 17.19 -3.29
C VAL A 33 5.20 17.43 -2.99
N LEU A 34 5.93 16.38 -2.58
CA LEU A 34 7.31 16.50 -2.15
C LEU A 34 8.30 16.83 -3.28
N PRO A 35 8.14 16.35 -4.54
CA PRO A 35 8.99 16.76 -5.65
C PRO A 35 9.00 18.28 -5.85
N ALA A 36 7.83 18.92 -5.83
CA ALA A 36 7.70 20.36 -5.99
C ALA A 36 8.43 21.11 -4.86
N LEU A 37 8.26 20.64 -3.62
CA LEU A 37 8.96 21.21 -2.47
C LEU A 37 10.48 21.06 -2.58
N GLY A 38 10.96 19.86 -2.91
CA GLY A 38 12.40 19.58 -3.04
C GLY A 38 13.07 20.54 -4.01
N ARG A 39 12.41 20.80 -5.14
CA ARG A 39 12.83 21.80 -6.14
C ARG A 39 12.82 23.23 -5.59
N LEU A 40 11.77 23.63 -4.87
CA LEU A 40 11.67 24.99 -4.30
C LEU A 40 12.75 25.27 -3.24
N LEU A 41 13.09 24.27 -2.44
CA LEU A 41 14.11 24.37 -1.40
C LEU A 41 15.54 24.17 -1.93
N GLY A 42 15.71 23.85 -3.22
CA GLY A 42 17.02 23.55 -3.82
C GLY A 42 17.66 22.26 -3.29
N VAL A 43 16.86 21.31 -2.80
CA VAL A 43 17.33 20.03 -2.26
C VAL A 43 17.48 19.02 -3.40
N VAL A 44 18.53 18.20 -3.36
CA VAL A 44 18.77 17.15 -4.36
C VAL A 44 17.64 16.10 -4.35
N ASP A 45 17.18 15.67 -5.53
CA ASP A 45 16.02 14.75 -5.65
C ASP A 45 16.24 13.41 -4.94
N SER A 46 17.48 12.93 -4.91
CA SER A 46 17.86 11.71 -4.21
C SER A 46 17.66 11.80 -2.71
N ALA A 47 17.81 12.99 -2.11
CA ALA A 47 17.51 13.20 -0.70
C ALA A 47 16.00 13.05 -0.45
N VAL A 48 15.17 13.63 -1.31
CA VAL A 48 13.70 13.50 -1.27
C VAL A 48 13.28 12.02 -1.30
N ALA A 49 13.93 11.22 -2.14
CA ALA A 49 13.74 9.76 -2.20
C ALA A 49 14.18 9.03 -0.91
N ALA A 50 15.35 9.42 -0.38
CA ALA A 50 15.96 8.79 0.78
C ALA A 50 15.08 8.87 2.03
N VAL A 51 14.40 10.00 2.23
CA VAL A 51 13.50 10.19 3.38
C VAL A 51 12.36 9.18 3.42
N PHE A 52 11.73 8.90 2.27
CA PHE A 52 10.70 7.87 2.21
C PHE A 52 11.27 6.46 2.38
N SER A 53 12.49 6.23 1.89
CA SER A 53 13.18 4.94 2.01
C SER A 53 13.58 4.62 3.45
N ILE A 54 14.08 5.61 4.21
CA ILE A 54 14.35 5.49 5.65
C ILE A 54 13.07 5.14 6.41
N SER A 55 11.98 5.84 6.11
CA SER A 55 10.66 5.59 6.72
C SER A 55 10.15 4.17 6.40
N ALA A 56 10.30 3.72 5.16
CA ALA A 56 9.92 2.37 4.74
C ALA A 56 10.79 1.28 5.38
N LEU A 57 12.10 1.51 5.52
CA LEU A 57 13.00 0.58 6.20
C LEU A 57 12.64 0.41 7.68
N LEU A 58 12.41 1.53 8.38
CA LEU A 58 11.95 1.50 9.76
C LEU A 58 10.62 0.77 9.90
N TRP A 59 9.70 0.96 8.95
CA TRP A 59 8.43 0.26 8.92
C TRP A 59 8.62 -1.26 8.80
N VAL A 60 9.48 -1.72 7.89
CA VAL A 60 9.75 -3.16 7.70
C VAL A 60 10.33 -3.78 8.97
N ILE A 61 11.20 -3.07 9.68
CA ILE A 61 11.81 -3.53 10.94
C ILE A 61 10.80 -3.50 12.10
N ALA A 62 9.98 -2.44 12.19
CA ALA A 62 9.08 -2.21 13.32
C ALA A 62 7.78 -3.01 13.23
N ALA A 63 7.25 -3.28 12.04
CA ALA A 63 5.97 -3.97 11.87
C ALA A 63 5.89 -5.34 12.58
N PRO A 64 6.90 -6.24 12.49
CA PRO A 64 6.89 -7.51 13.23
C PRO A 64 6.91 -7.31 14.76
N ILE A 65 7.63 -6.29 15.24
CA ILE A 65 7.74 -5.96 16.66
C ILE A 65 6.37 -5.55 17.20
N TRP A 66 5.65 -4.70 16.45
CA TRP A 66 4.30 -4.27 16.83
C TRP A 66 3.26 -5.38 16.70
N ALA A 67 3.38 -6.26 15.71
CA ALA A 67 2.51 -7.43 15.59
C ALA A 67 2.58 -8.30 16.87
N ASN A 68 3.79 -8.65 17.31
CA ASN A 68 4.00 -9.42 18.55
C ASN A 68 3.50 -8.67 19.81
N ARG A 69 3.66 -7.34 19.84
CA ARG A 69 3.18 -6.53 20.96
C ARG A 69 1.65 -6.40 20.97
N SER A 70 1.01 -6.44 19.80
CA SER A 70 -0.44 -6.39 19.64
C SER A 70 -1.13 -7.58 20.29
N ASP A 71 -0.47 -8.74 20.28
CA ASP A 71 -0.97 -9.95 20.92
C ASP A 71 -0.96 -9.88 22.45
N ARG A 72 -0.10 -9.05 23.05
CA ARG A 72 0.05 -8.92 24.50
C ARG A 72 -0.69 -7.73 25.10
N ARG A 73 -0.73 -6.58 24.40
CA ARG A 73 -1.31 -5.32 24.90
C ARG A 73 -2.70 -5.01 24.32
N GLY A 74 -3.23 -5.90 23.50
CA GLY A 74 -4.50 -5.73 22.81
C GLY A 74 -4.36 -4.99 21.48
N ARG A 75 -5.13 -5.42 20.48
CA ARG A 75 -4.98 -4.91 19.11
C ARG A 75 -5.55 -3.50 18.97
N LYS A 76 -6.62 -3.13 19.69
CA LYS A 76 -7.15 -1.75 19.74
C LYS A 76 -6.08 -0.74 20.14
N ALA A 77 -5.25 -1.07 21.13
CA ALA A 77 -4.17 -0.18 21.59
C ALA A 77 -3.12 0.05 20.49
N MET A 78 -2.78 -0.98 19.71
CA MET A 78 -1.83 -0.84 18.60
C MET A 78 -2.42 -0.06 17.42
N VAL A 79 -3.73 -0.20 17.15
CA VAL A 79 -4.42 0.66 16.16
C VAL A 79 -4.33 2.14 16.56
N LEU A 80 -4.62 2.46 17.83
CA LEU A 80 -4.52 3.82 18.36
C LEU A 80 -3.08 4.35 18.34
N LEU A 81 -2.09 3.51 18.68
CA LEU A 81 -0.68 3.88 18.61
C LEU A 81 -0.27 4.23 17.17
N GLY A 82 -0.62 3.38 16.20
CA GLY A 82 -0.28 3.61 14.80
C GLY A 82 -0.93 4.86 14.22
N LEU A 83 -2.21 5.10 14.52
CA LEU A 83 -2.89 6.34 14.14
C LEU A 83 -2.30 7.58 14.82
N ALA A 84 -1.93 7.49 16.11
CA ALA A 84 -1.30 8.59 16.82
C ALA A 84 0.06 8.95 16.20
N ALA A 85 0.88 7.94 15.89
CA ALA A 85 2.16 8.14 15.22
C ALA A 85 2.00 8.71 13.80
N PHE A 86 1.00 8.26 13.04
CA PHE A 86 0.65 8.83 11.74
C PHE A 86 0.25 10.31 11.84
N THR A 87 -0.69 10.63 12.73
CA THR A 87 -1.17 12.01 12.95
C THR A 87 -0.02 12.91 13.40
N LEU A 88 0.74 12.48 14.40
CA LEU A 88 1.89 13.24 14.89
C LEU A 88 2.95 13.42 13.79
N SER A 89 3.24 12.38 13.01
CA SER A 89 4.18 12.49 11.89
C SER A 89 3.75 13.52 10.87
N LEU A 90 2.50 13.47 10.41
CA LEU A 90 2.00 14.41 9.40
C LEU A 90 1.97 15.83 9.95
N PHE A 91 1.59 16.02 11.21
CA PHE A 91 1.67 17.31 11.88
C PHE A 91 3.12 17.84 11.91
N LEU A 92 4.08 17.04 12.38
CA LEU A 92 5.49 17.43 12.43
C LEU A 92 6.05 17.74 11.03
N CYS A 93 5.70 16.94 10.02
CA CYS A 93 6.07 17.20 8.64
C CYS A 93 5.47 18.53 8.17
N GLY A 94 4.17 18.76 8.37
CA GLY A 94 3.50 20.01 8.01
C GLY A 94 4.13 21.23 8.68
N MET A 95 4.46 21.14 9.96
CA MET A 95 5.16 22.21 10.69
C MET A 95 6.56 22.47 10.18
N ALA A 96 7.33 21.41 9.86
CA ALA A 96 8.64 21.55 9.23
C ALA A 96 8.52 22.26 7.87
N LEU A 97 7.50 21.90 7.08
CA LEU A 97 7.23 22.54 5.79
C LEU A 97 6.85 24.01 5.92
N ILE A 98 5.98 24.36 6.87
CA ILE A 98 5.66 25.77 7.16
C ILE A 98 6.92 26.55 7.51
N ALA A 99 7.76 26.01 8.40
CA ALA A 99 8.98 26.68 8.82
C ALA A 99 9.96 26.88 7.66
N GLY A 100 10.07 25.90 6.75
CA GLY A 100 10.91 26.01 5.55
C GLY A 100 10.36 26.99 4.50
N ILE A 101 9.06 26.94 4.21
CA ILE A 101 8.41 27.82 3.21
C ILE A 101 8.49 29.29 3.63
N ASN A 102 8.37 29.58 4.93
CA ASN A 102 8.44 30.93 5.47
C ASN A 102 9.88 31.35 5.84
N ALA A 103 10.89 30.55 5.47
CA ALA A 103 12.31 30.80 5.72
C ALA A 103 12.67 31.00 7.21
N TRP A 104 11.90 30.42 8.14
CA TRP A 104 12.22 30.43 9.58
C TRP A 104 13.43 29.55 9.90
N ILE A 105 13.63 28.51 9.09
CA ILE A 105 14.76 27.59 9.17
C ILE A 105 15.30 27.33 7.76
N GLY A 106 16.60 27.05 7.65
CA GLY A 106 17.23 26.78 6.35
C GLY A 106 16.76 25.46 5.70
N PRO A 107 17.06 25.23 4.41
CA PRO A 107 16.64 24.04 3.67
C PRO A 107 17.08 22.72 4.32
N VAL A 108 18.32 22.64 4.80
CA VAL A 108 18.85 21.44 5.48
C VAL A 108 18.09 21.16 6.78
N ALA A 109 17.85 22.19 7.60
CA ALA A 109 17.11 22.06 8.85
C ALA A 109 15.65 21.66 8.60
N THR A 110 15.01 22.24 7.58
CA THR A 110 13.66 21.85 7.12
C THR A 110 13.63 20.36 6.79
N PHE A 111 14.61 19.89 6.03
CA PHE A 111 14.69 18.51 5.58
C PHE A 111 14.93 17.53 6.73
N LEU A 112 15.81 17.88 7.69
CA LEU A 112 16.04 17.08 8.90
C LEU A 112 14.79 17.02 9.79
N ALA A 113 14.11 18.14 10.00
CA ALA A 113 12.86 18.18 10.76
C ALA A 113 11.76 17.35 10.10
N PHE A 114 11.64 17.44 8.78
CA PHE A 114 10.72 16.60 8.00
C PHE A 114 11.08 15.12 8.14
N THR A 115 12.36 14.78 8.05
CA THR A 115 12.86 13.40 8.22
C THR A 115 12.52 12.86 9.61
N ALA A 116 12.65 13.67 10.67
CA ALA A 116 12.26 13.28 12.02
C ALA A 116 10.77 12.89 12.09
N GLY A 117 9.89 13.69 11.46
CA GLY A 117 8.48 13.34 11.32
C GLY A 117 8.28 12.01 10.59
N ARG A 118 9.05 11.73 9.53
CA ARG A 118 8.99 10.47 8.78
C ARG A 118 9.52 9.25 9.54
N ILE A 119 10.47 9.44 10.45
CA ILE A 119 10.96 8.41 11.38
C ILE A 119 9.84 8.02 12.35
N VAL A 120 9.08 8.98 12.88
CA VAL A 120 7.90 8.70 13.73
C VAL A 120 6.87 7.84 12.98
N TYR A 121 6.59 8.15 11.71
CA TYR A 121 5.68 7.33 10.90
C TYR A 121 6.22 5.93 10.62
N GLY A 122 7.47 5.81 10.19
CA GLY A 122 8.08 4.50 9.89
C GLY A 122 8.09 3.60 11.13
N GLY A 123 8.52 4.14 12.26
CA GLY A 123 8.53 3.43 13.54
C GLY A 123 7.14 3.11 14.05
N GLY A 124 6.35 4.13 14.41
CA GLY A 124 5.07 3.93 15.12
C GLY A 124 3.88 3.67 14.20
N GLY A 125 3.83 4.28 13.01
CA GLY A 125 2.71 4.14 12.07
C GLY A 125 2.50 2.70 11.57
N SER A 126 3.57 1.90 11.57
CA SER A 126 3.54 0.48 11.21
C SER A 126 2.76 -0.41 12.19
N ALA A 127 2.38 0.09 13.38
CA ALA A 127 1.65 -0.68 14.38
C ALA A 127 0.18 -0.93 14.03
N ALA A 128 -0.47 -0.01 13.31
CA ALA A 128 -1.90 -0.10 13.01
C ALA A 128 -2.23 -1.23 12.01
N PRO A 129 -1.57 -1.35 10.84
CA PRO A 129 -1.94 -2.36 9.84
C PRO A 129 -1.97 -3.82 10.32
N PRO A 130 -0.95 -4.36 11.02
CA PRO A 130 -1.02 -5.74 11.52
C PRO A 130 -2.13 -5.90 12.57
N ALA A 131 -2.33 -4.91 13.44
CA ALA A 131 -3.38 -4.93 14.45
C ALA A 131 -4.78 -4.89 13.84
N VAL A 132 -4.99 -4.07 12.81
CA VAL A 132 -6.23 -3.99 12.03
C VAL A 132 -6.52 -5.34 11.35
N GLN A 133 -5.52 -5.93 10.68
CA GLN A 133 -5.66 -7.23 10.03
C GLN A 133 -6.04 -8.32 11.03
N ALA A 134 -5.39 -8.35 12.20
CA ALA A 134 -5.71 -9.29 13.27
C ALA A 134 -7.13 -9.09 13.83
N LEU A 135 -7.56 -7.84 14.06
CA LEU A 135 -8.91 -7.54 14.55
C LEU A 135 -10.00 -8.01 13.58
N VAL A 136 -9.82 -7.74 12.28
CA VAL A 136 -10.75 -8.23 11.25
C VAL A 136 -10.75 -9.76 11.23
N ALA A 137 -9.58 -10.40 11.24
CA ALA A 137 -9.49 -11.86 11.21
C ALA A 137 -10.17 -12.54 12.40
N LEU A 138 -10.09 -11.93 13.60
CA LEU A 138 -10.71 -12.44 14.83
C LEU A 138 -12.21 -12.20 14.89
N ARG A 139 -12.71 -11.09 14.34
CA ARG A 139 -14.13 -10.70 14.40
C ARG A 139 -14.95 -11.19 13.22
N THR A 140 -14.30 -11.70 12.18
CA THR A 140 -14.96 -12.23 11.00
C THR A 140 -14.94 -13.77 11.02
N PRO A 141 -16.10 -14.44 10.79
CA PRO A 141 -16.18 -15.89 10.62
C PRO A 141 -15.20 -16.41 9.55
N SER A 142 -14.73 -17.65 9.69
CA SER A 142 -13.76 -18.26 8.77
C SER A 142 -14.20 -18.20 7.30
N GLU A 143 -15.49 -18.36 7.03
CA GLU A 143 -16.10 -18.33 5.70
C GLU A 143 -16.03 -16.94 5.04
N GLU A 144 -16.10 -15.87 5.82
CA GLU A 144 -16.13 -14.48 5.33
C GLU A 144 -14.76 -13.78 5.44
N ARG A 145 -13.82 -14.37 6.19
CA ARG A 145 -12.52 -13.76 6.54
C ARG A 145 -11.72 -13.34 5.32
N THR A 146 -11.61 -14.18 4.30
CA THR A 146 -10.86 -13.88 3.07
C THR A 146 -11.42 -12.66 2.36
N ARG A 147 -12.75 -12.55 2.29
CA ARG A 147 -13.44 -11.39 1.72
C ARG A 147 -13.18 -10.13 2.55
N ALA A 148 -13.31 -10.20 3.87
CA ALA A 148 -13.06 -9.06 4.75
C ALA A 148 -11.62 -8.54 4.66
N LEU A 149 -10.63 -9.45 4.63
CA LEU A 149 -9.21 -9.10 4.47
C LEU A 149 -8.92 -8.52 3.08
N SER A 150 -9.56 -9.03 2.03
CA SER A 150 -9.44 -8.47 0.67
C SER A 150 -10.00 -7.04 0.59
N LEU A 151 -11.15 -6.77 1.22
CA LEU A 151 -11.74 -5.43 1.32
C LEU A 151 -10.84 -4.47 2.10
N LEU A 152 -10.18 -4.95 3.15
CA LEU A 152 -9.19 -4.17 3.90
C LEU A 152 -7.97 -3.79 3.03
N ALA A 153 -7.45 -4.75 2.25
CA ALA A 153 -6.37 -4.50 1.30
C ALA A 153 -6.79 -3.50 0.20
N SER A 154 -8.05 -3.59 -0.24
CA SER A 154 -8.65 -2.60 -1.16
C SER A 154 -8.74 -1.22 -0.53
N ALA A 155 -9.05 -1.09 0.76
CA ALA A 155 -9.07 0.19 1.48
C ALA A 155 -7.71 0.90 1.42
N PHE A 156 -6.65 0.14 1.73
CA PHE A 156 -5.28 0.65 1.66
C PHE A 156 -4.93 1.05 0.22
N GLY A 157 -5.23 0.18 -0.75
CA GLY A 157 -5.06 0.46 -2.16
C GLY A 157 -5.77 1.72 -2.64
N LEU A 158 -7.04 1.88 -2.26
CA LEU A 158 -7.85 3.06 -2.55
C LEU A 158 -7.22 4.31 -1.93
N GLY A 159 -6.68 4.21 -0.71
CA GLY A 159 -5.99 5.33 -0.08
C GLY A 159 -4.74 5.75 -0.86
N THR A 160 -3.91 4.80 -1.29
CA THR A 160 -2.73 5.09 -2.12
C THR A 160 -3.04 5.73 -3.47
N ILE A 161 -4.29 5.61 -3.91
CA ILE A 161 -4.84 6.14 -5.16
C ILE A 161 -5.42 7.54 -4.91
N LEU A 162 -6.29 7.69 -3.91
CA LEU A 162 -6.98 8.95 -3.60
C LEU A 162 -6.06 10.01 -2.98
N GLY A 163 -5.08 9.61 -2.19
CA GLY A 163 -4.15 10.53 -1.53
C GLY A 163 -3.43 11.46 -2.53
N PRO A 164 -2.63 10.91 -3.46
CA PRO A 164 -1.91 11.70 -4.47
C PRO A 164 -2.83 12.47 -5.42
N ALA A 165 -4.00 11.91 -5.71
CA ALA A 165 -5.01 12.53 -6.56
C ALA A 165 -5.56 13.83 -5.98
N ILE A 166 -5.83 13.86 -4.67
CA ILE A 166 -6.47 15.00 -4.01
C ILE A 166 -5.42 15.99 -3.48
N ALA A 167 -4.21 15.54 -3.12
CA ALA A 167 -3.21 16.37 -2.45
C ALA A 167 -2.86 17.70 -3.15
N PRO A 168 -2.71 17.78 -4.49
CA PRO A 168 -2.44 19.05 -5.15
C PRO A 168 -3.53 20.11 -4.96
N TYR A 169 -4.77 19.68 -4.69
CA TYR A 169 -5.92 20.55 -4.39
C TYR A 169 -6.04 20.91 -2.91
N LEU A 170 -5.23 20.30 -2.04
CA LEU A 170 -5.19 20.56 -0.60
C LEU A 170 -4.08 21.55 -0.22
N VAL A 171 -3.47 22.22 -1.20
CA VAL A 171 -2.50 23.30 -0.99
C VAL A 171 -3.26 24.53 -0.47
N LEU A 172 -2.86 25.01 0.71
CA LEU A 172 -3.55 26.11 1.40
C LEU A 172 -2.82 27.44 1.22
N GLY A 173 -3.54 28.55 1.39
CA GLY A 173 -2.99 29.90 1.36
C GLY A 173 -2.22 30.28 2.64
N ALA A 174 -2.27 31.57 3.00
CA ALA A 174 -1.79 32.04 4.29
C ALA A 174 -2.81 31.71 5.39
N LEU A 175 -2.33 31.47 6.62
CA LEU A 175 -3.20 31.10 7.75
C LEU A 175 -4.12 32.26 8.19
N TRP A 176 -3.66 33.50 8.00
CA TRP A 176 -4.42 34.75 8.09
C TRP A 176 -3.80 35.77 7.09
N SER A 177 -4.38 36.96 6.91
CA SER A 177 -3.97 37.93 5.86
C SER A 177 -2.46 38.18 5.76
N ASP A 178 -1.80 38.31 6.92
CA ASP A 178 -0.35 38.54 7.06
C ASP A 178 0.36 37.36 7.77
N GLY A 179 -0.28 36.20 7.76
CA GLY A 179 0.18 35.03 8.48
C GLY A 179 1.18 34.17 7.72
N PRO A 180 1.76 33.16 8.40
CA PRO A 180 2.63 32.20 7.75
C PRO A 180 1.89 31.50 6.61
N ARG A 181 2.59 31.35 5.49
CA ARG A 181 2.11 30.61 4.33
C ARG A 181 2.11 29.12 4.64
N VAL A 182 0.95 28.49 4.51
CA VAL A 182 0.82 27.03 4.69
C VAL A 182 1.30 26.32 3.42
N GLY A 183 0.82 26.75 2.25
CA GLY A 183 1.27 26.25 0.96
C GLY A 183 1.26 24.73 0.88
N LEU A 184 2.40 24.15 0.51
CA LEU A 184 2.62 22.71 0.35
C LEU A 184 2.48 21.90 1.65
N ALA A 185 2.41 22.54 2.82
CA ALA A 185 2.11 21.87 4.08
C ALA A 185 0.63 21.49 4.23
N GLY A 186 -0.25 22.08 3.42
CA GLY A 186 -1.70 21.91 3.50
C GLY A 186 -2.18 20.45 3.53
N PRO A 187 -1.75 19.58 2.58
CA PRO A 187 -2.11 18.16 2.61
C PRO A 187 -1.72 17.47 3.91
N ALA A 188 -0.50 17.74 4.42
CA ALA A 188 -0.02 17.12 5.65
C ALA A 188 -0.89 17.51 6.85
N LEU A 189 -1.23 18.79 7.00
CA LEU A 189 -2.04 19.28 8.10
C LEU A 189 -3.50 18.81 8.03
N LEU A 190 -4.10 18.81 6.84
CA LEU A 190 -5.47 18.34 6.64
C LEU A 190 -5.60 16.84 6.89
N PHE A 191 -4.67 16.02 6.38
CA PHE A 191 -4.66 14.58 6.69
C PHE A 191 -4.28 14.29 8.14
N SER A 192 -3.48 15.14 8.78
CA SER A 192 -3.25 15.06 10.24
C SER A 192 -4.53 15.33 11.02
N GLY A 193 -5.28 16.39 10.69
CA GLY A 193 -6.56 16.70 11.31
C GLY A 193 -7.58 15.57 11.11
N PHE A 194 -7.69 15.05 9.88
CA PHE A 194 -8.53 13.90 9.59
C PHE A 194 -8.07 12.64 10.35
N GLY A 195 -6.78 12.37 10.42
CA GLY A 195 -6.19 11.30 11.22
C GLY A 195 -6.53 11.39 12.71
N LEU A 196 -6.56 12.61 13.28
CA LEU A 196 -7.00 12.85 14.65
C LEU A 196 -8.49 12.53 14.83
N LEU A 197 -9.35 12.93 13.88
CA LEU A 197 -10.77 12.59 13.92
C LEU A 197 -11.00 11.08 13.89
N VAL A 198 -10.28 10.37 13.03
CA VAL A 198 -10.33 8.89 12.95
C VAL A 198 -9.79 8.27 14.23
N TRP A 199 -8.71 8.81 14.80
CA TRP A 199 -8.17 8.36 16.08
C TRP A 199 -9.20 8.51 17.21
N LEU A 200 -9.88 9.65 17.30
CA LEU A 200 -10.94 9.90 18.28
C LEU A 200 -12.13 8.96 18.08
N ALA A 201 -12.56 8.74 16.83
CA ALA A 201 -13.62 7.81 16.49
C ALA A 201 -13.27 6.36 16.91
N VAL A 202 -12.04 5.91 16.64
CA VAL A 202 -11.57 4.58 17.06
C VAL A 202 -11.46 4.48 18.58
N ALA A 203 -10.95 5.51 19.25
CA ALA A 203 -10.82 5.54 20.70
C ALA A 203 -12.20 5.37 21.37
N ARG A 204 -13.20 6.10 20.86
CA ARG A 204 -14.56 6.16 21.42
C ARG A 204 -15.45 4.99 21.02
N TRP A 205 -15.37 4.50 19.78
CA TRP A 205 -16.37 3.58 19.22
C TRP A 205 -15.87 2.19 18.88
N LEU A 206 -14.56 1.98 18.69
CA LEU A 206 -14.06 0.63 18.47
C LEU A 206 -14.16 -0.17 19.77
N ALA A 207 -14.88 -1.28 19.76
CA ALA A 207 -15.04 -2.10 20.95
C ALA A 207 -13.66 -2.57 21.47
N PRO A 208 -13.38 -2.49 22.79
CA PRO A 208 -12.21 -3.14 23.37
C PRO A 208 -12.25 -4.64 23.09
N GLU A 209 -11.08 -5.26 23.07
CA GLU A 209 -10.99 -6.71 23.01
C GLU A 209 -11.43 -7.27 24.37
N SER A 210 -12.44 -8.15 24.40
CA SER A 210 -12.82 -8.82 25.65
C SER A 210 -11.67 -9.74 26.08
N GLU A 211 -11.21 -9.63 27.33
CA GLU A 211 -10.03 -10.34 27.88
C GLU A 211 -10.08 -11.89 27.78
N GLY A 212 -11.15 -12.50 27.26
CA GLY A 212 -11.32 -13.97 27.21
C GLY A 212 -11.34 -14.64 25.82
N ARG A 213 -11.11 -13.95 24.69
CA ARG A 213 -11.35 -14.55 23.34
C ARG A 213 -10.16 -14.62 22.36
N GLY A 214 -8.92 -14.35 22.80
CA GLY A 214 -7.82 -14.32 21.83
C GLY A 214 -6.40 -14.41 22.37
N HIS A 215 -6.21 -15.03 23.54
CA HIS A 215 -4.88 -15.49 23.97
C HIS A 215 -4.61 -16.86 23.33
N GLY A 216 -4.13 -16.82 22.08
CA GLY A 216 -3.72 -18.03 21.36
C GLY A 216 -4.88 -18.78 20.72
N ALA A 217 -4.92 -18.78 19.40
CA ALA A 217 -5.41 -19.94 18.68
C ALA A 217 -4.43 -21.11 18.92
N ALA A 218 -4.43 -21.72 20.11
CA ALA A 218 -3.82 -23.03 20.43
C ALA A 218 -3.93 -23.42 21.93
N THR A 219 -5.03 -23.15 22.62
CA THR A 219 -5.30 -23.79 23.91
C THR A 219 -6.70 -24.39 23.91
N SER A 220 -6.79 -25.60 23.37
CA SER A 220 -7.82 -26.54 23.80
C SER A 220 -7.75 -26.62 25.32
N TYR A 221 -8.80 -26.17 26.00
CA TYR A 221 -8.98 -26.42 27.43
C TYR A 221 -8.92 -27.94 27.65
N PRO A 222 -8.01 -28.48 28.48
CA PRO A 222 -8.21 -29.79 29.05
C PRO A 222 -9.31 -29.63 30.11
N SER A 223 -10.55 -29.98 29.76
CA SER A 223 -11.56 -30.21 30.79
C SER A 223 -11.13 -31.45 31.58
N ILE A 224 -10.65 -31.24 32.80
CA ILE A 224 -10.45 -32.31 33.79
C ILE A 224 -11.82 -32.96 34.01
N GLY A 225 -12.10 -34.08 33.32
CA GLY A 225 -13.32 -34.88 33.49
C GLY A 225 -14.28 -35.03 32.29
N GLY A 226 -13.95 -34.56 31.08
CA GLY A 226 -14.80 -34.74 29.89
C GLY A 226 -14.13 -35.63 28.84
N GLN A 227 -14.87 -36.58 28.24
CA GLN A 227 -14.35 -37.49 27.20
C GLN A 227 -13.53 -36.76 26.14
N LEU A 228 -12.38 -37.33 25.77
CA LEU A 228 -11.54 -36.88 24.67
C LEU A 228 -12.39 -36.77 23.39
N SER A 229 -12.77 -35.54 23.02
CA SER A 229 -13.41 -35.33 21.72
C SER A 229 -12.41 -35.69 20.63
N GLY A 230 -12.87 -36.38 19.58
CA GLY A 230 -12.04 -36.74 18.44
C GLY A 230 -11.28 -35.54 17.85
N ALA A 231 -11.80 -34.32 18.00
CA ALA A 231 -11.15 -33.08 17.60
C ALA A 231 -9.79 -32.81 18.30
N SER A 232 -9.63 -33.23 19.56
CA SER A 232 -8.35 -33.10 20.30
C SER A 232 -7.29 -34.08 19.80
N VAL A 233 -7.71 -35.28 19.39
CA VAL A 233 -6.85 -36.28 18.74
C VAL A 233 -6.51 -35.81 17.33
N THR A 234 -7.49 -35.34 16.53
CA THR A 234 -7.26 -34.79 15.18
C THR A 234 -6.35 -33.57 15.19
N ALA A 235 -6.43 -32.70 16.20
CA ALA A 235 -5.54 -31.54 16.35
C ALA A 235 -4.12 -31.91 16.82
N ALA A 236 -3.97 -33.05 17.50
CA ALA A 236 -2.67 -33.59 17.92
C ALA A 236 -2.01 -34.49 16.85
N THR A 237 -2.80 -35.10 15.96
CA THR A 237 -2.35 -35.97 14.87
C THR A 237 -2.26 -35.27 13.52
N THR A 238 -2.81 -34.05 13.38
CA THR A 238 -2.58 -33.25 12.17
C THR A 238 -1.12 -32.83 12.12
N GLU A 239 -0.40 -33.30 11.10
CA GLU A 239 0.93 -32.79 10.76
C GLU A 239 0.86 -31.27 10.70
N ARG A 240 1.56 -30.59 11.62
CA ARG A 240 1.76 -29.14 11.53
C ARG A 240 2.56 -28.87 10.26
N VAL A 241 1.87 -28.56 9.16
CA VAL A 241 2.52 -28.15 7.92
C VAL A 241 3.40 -26.94 8.24
N GLY A 242 4.71 -27.11 8.08
CA GLY A 242 5.70 -26.09 8.42
C GLY A 242 5.46 -24.78 7.66
N PRO A 243 5.97 -23.64 8.18
CA PRO A 243 5.82 -22.36 7.51
C PRO A 243 6.42 -22.42 6.10
N VAL A 244 5.68 -21.89 5.13
CA VAL A 244 6.15 -21.81 3.73
C VAL A 244 7.36 -20.87 3.67
N GLY A 245 8.38 -21.18 2.88
CA GLY A 245 9.53 -20.28 2.65
C GLY A 245 9.27 -19.27 1.52
N TYR A 246 10.05 -18.20 1.40
CA TYR A 246 9.94 -17.26 0.26
C TYR A 246 10.24 -17.92 -1.10
N PHE A 247 11.08 -18.96 -1.08
CA PHE A 247 11.51 -19.69 -2.28
C PHE A 247 10.76 -21.01 -2.50
N ASP A 248 9.67 -21.25 -1.78
CA ASP A 248 8.83 -22.44 -1.98
C ASP A 248 8.31 -22.48 -3.43
N ALA A 249 8.49 -23.62 -4.09
CA ALA A 249 8.19 -23.81 -5.52
C ALA A 249 6.74 -23.44 -5.89
N ARG A 250 5.79 -23.58 -4.96
CA ARG A 250 4.37 -23.27 -5.17
C ARG A 250 4.10 -21.77 -5.28
N ILE A 251 4.83 -20.96 -4.51
CA ILE A 251 4.58 -19.51 -4.43
C ILE A 251 5.67 -18.65 -5.05
N ARG A 252 6.88 -19.18 -5.30
CA ARG A 252 8.04 -18.41 -5.76
C ARG A 252 7.72 -17.55 -6.99
N GLY A 253 6.96 -18.08 -7.95
CA GLY A 253 6.58 -17.35 -9.16
C GLY A 253 5.71 -16.12 -8.87
N TRP A 254 4.77 -16.26 -7.94
CA TRP A 254 3.90 -15.16 -7.50
C TRP A 254 4.65 -14.13 -6.66
N ILE A 255 5.62 -14.56 -5.86
CA ILE A 255 6.48 -13.67 -5.07
C ILE A 255 7.38 -12.83 -5.99
N VAL A 256 8.01 -13.44 -6.99
CA VAL A 256 8.80 -12.74 -8.01
C VAL A 256 7.94 -11.75 -8.79
N ALA A 257 6.72 -12.15 -9.18
CA ALA A 257 5.78 -11.27 -9.85
C ALA A 257 5.43 -10.05 -8.98
N GLY A 258 5.07 -10.27 -7.72
CA GLY A 258 4.76 -9.20 -6.78
C GLY A 258 5.91 -8.21 -6.59
N LEU A 259 7.15 -8.71 -6.53
CA LEU A 259 8.34 -7.87 -6.37
C LEU A 259 8.57 -6.99 -7.61
N ALA A 260 8.50 -7.58 -8.81
CA ALA A 260 8.70 -6.86 -10.06
C ALA A 260 7.59 -5.81 -10.31
N ILE A 261 6.33 -6.19 -10.10
CA ILE A 261 5.17 -5.28 -10.22
C ILE A 261 5.29 -4.14 -9.20
N GLY A 262 5.58 -4.47 -7.94
CA GLY A 262 5.70 -3.48 -6.88
C GLY A 262 6.80 -2.45 -7.16
N HIS A 263 7.97 -2.89 -7.60
CA HIS A 263 9.07 -1.99 -7.95
C HIS A 263 8.72 -1.12 -9.15
N ALA A 264 8.17 -1.69 -10.22
CA ALA A 264 7.75 -0.94 -11.40
C ALA A 264 6.74 0.17 -11.02
N GLN A 265 5.75 -0.18 -10.19
CA GLN A 265 4.77 0.78 -9.68
C GLN A 265 5.40 1.86 -8.81
N ALA A 266 6.27 1.49 -7.87
CA ALA A 266 6.93 2.44 -6.97
C ALA A 266 7.84 3.41 -7.73
N ILE A 267 8.61 2.91 -8.71
CA ILE A 267 9.48 3.72 -9.58
C ILE A 267 8.66 4.72 -10.39
N ALA A 268 7.63 4.24 -11.11
CA ALA A 268 6.81 5.08 -11.97
C ALA A 268 6.04 6.14 -11.16
N GLY A 269 5.48 5.74 -10.00
CA GLY A 269 4.73 6.63 -9.13
C GLY A 269 5.57 7.72 -8.46
N GLN A 270 6.80 7.41 -8.05
CA GLN A 270 7.65 8.36 -7.33
C GLN A 270 8.36 9.38 -8.24
N THR A 271 8.53 9.05 -9.52
CA THR A 271 9.19 9.93 -10.50
C THR A 271 8.21 10.86 -11.23
N ILE A 272 6.89 10.63 -11.12
CA ILE A 272 5.89 11.33 -11.94
C ILE A 272 5.85 12.84 -11.69
N GLY A 273 5.98 13.29 -10.44
CA GLY A 273 6.00 14.72 -10.13
C GLY A 273 7.22 15.42 -10.72
N PHE A 274 8.39 14.79 -10.67
CA PHE A 274 9.61 15.29 -11.31
C PHE A 274 9.47 15.31 -12.82
N LEU A 275 8.91 14.24 -13.41
CA LEU A 275 8.67 14.17 -14.85
C LEU A 275 7.77 15.33 -15.30
N VAL A 276 6.65 15.57 -14.63
CA VAL A 276 5.72 16.65 -15.00
C VAL A 276 6.40 18.02 -14.93
N ILE A 277 7.16 18.30 -13.86
CA ILE A 277 7.95 19.54 -13.73
C ILE A 277 8.90 19.70 -14.92
N ASP A 278 9.72 18.68 -15.18
CA ASP A 278 10.84 18.79 -16.11
C ASP A 278 10.42 18.68 -17.59
N ARG A 279 9.34 17.95 -17.89
CA ARG A 279 8.84 17.74 -19.26
C ARG A 279 8.02 18.92 -19.76
N LEU A 280 7.24 19.53 -18.87
CA LEU A 280 6.40 20.68 -19.20
C LEU A 280 7.14 22.01 -19.01
N GLY A 281 8.31 22.00 -18.35
CA GLY A 281 9.09 23.21 -18.08
C GLY A 281 8.38 24.18 -17.13
N LEU A 282 7.50 23.65 -16.27
CA LEU A 282 6.68 24.45 -15.37
C LEU A 282 7.43 24.76 -14.07
N PRO A 283 7.21 25.94 -13.46
CA PRO A 283 7.61 26.19 -12.08
C PRO A 283 7.05 25.11 -11.13
N PRO A 284 7.77 24.73 -10.06
CA PRO A 284 7.36 23.61 -9.20
C PRO A 284 5.95 23.71 -8.62
N LEU A 285 5.49 24.92 -8.27
CA LEU A 285 4.13 25.14 -7.75
C LEU A 285 3.07 25.03 -8.85
N GLU A 286 3.36 25.50 -10.06
CA GLU A 286 2.46 25.41 -11.22
C GLU A 286 2.36 24.00 -11.79
N ALA A 287 3.36 23.16 -11.52
CA ALA A 287 3.34 21.74 -11.88
C ALA A 287 2.41 20.89 -10.99
N LEU A 288 1.91 21.41 -9.86
CA LEU A 288 1.06 20.65 -8.94
C LEU A 288 -0.30 20.26 -9.55
N PRO A 289 -1.11 21.17 -10.14
CA PRO A 289 -2.39 20.77 -10.74
C PRO A 289 -2.22 19.79 -11.91
N PRO A 290 -1.25 19.96 -12.85
CA PRO A 290 -0.95 18.96 -13.87
C PRO A 290 -0.55 17.60 -13.28
N THR A 291 0.28 17.59 -12.22
CA THR A 291 0.67 16.35 -11.51
C THR A 291 -0.56 15.69 -10.88
N GLY A 292 -1.45 16.47 -10.27
CA GLY A 292 -2.72 16.00 -9.72
C GLY A 292 -3.61 15.36 -10.77
N LEU A 293 -3.74 15.97 -11.94
CA LEU A 293 -4.50 15.41 -13.06
C LEU A 293 -3.94 14.05 -13.51
N VAL A 294 -2.62 13.95 -13.67
CA VAL A 294 -1.95 12.68 -14.04
C VAL A 294 -2.21 11.60 -12.98
N LEU A 295 -2.08 11.95 -11.70
CA LEU A 295 -2.32 11.02 -10.59
C LEU A 295 -3.81 10.62 -10.47
N MET A 296 -4.74 11.55 -10.68
CA MET A 296 -6.19 11.31 -10.68
C MET A 296 -6.61 10.39 -11.82
N THR A 297 -6.09 10.60 -13.02
CA THR A 297 -6.36 9.75 -14.18
C THR A 297 -5.80 8.35 -13.96
N GLY A 298 -4.55 8.24 -13.48
CA GLY A 298 -3.95 6.97 -13.04
C GLY A 298 -4.79 6.24 -11.98
N ALA A 299 -5.20 6.97 -10.95
CA ALA A 299 -6.05 6.49 -9.88
C ALA A 299 -7.39 5.94 -10.41
N GLY A 300 -8.08 6.70 -11.25
CA GLY A 300 -9.33 6.30 -11.87
C GLY A 300 -9.18 5.03 -12.71
N SER A 301 -8.11 4.91 -13.49
CA SER A 301 -7.81 3.71 -14.28
C SER A 301 -7.52 2.49 -13.41
N ALA A 302 -6.75 2.63 -12.32
CA ALA A 302 -6.49 1.53 -11.40
C ALA A 302 -7.78 1.04 -10.69
N LEU A 303 -8.68 1.97 -10.33
CA LEU A 303 -10.00 1.63 -9.76
C LEU A 303 -10.92 0.99 -10.79
N LEU A 304 -10.90 1.46 -12.04
CA LEU A 304 -11.64 0.84 -13.15
C LEU A 304 -11.24 -0.62 -13.31
N ALA A 305 -9.94 -0.95 -13.24
CA ALA A 305 -9.50 -2.35 -13.23
C ALA A 305 -10.09 -3.12 -12.04
N GLN A 306 -9.90 -2.62 -10.81
CA GLN A 306 -10.23 -3.36 -9.58
C GLN A 306 -11.73 -3.56 -9.36
N TRP A 307 -12.55 -2.53 -9.62
CA TRP A 307 -13.98 -2.55 -9.31
C TRP A 307 -14.88 -2.70 -10.53
N GLY A 308 -14.36 -2.40 -11.72
CA GLY A 308 -15.07 -2.56 -13.00
C GLY A 308 -14.65 -3.83 -13.73
N LEU A 309 -13.48 -3.79 -14.36
CA LEU A 309 -13.08 -4.78 -15.37
C LEU A 309 -12.83 -6.17 -14.76
N ILE A 310 -12.21 -6.27 -13.58
CA ILE A 310 -11.93 -7.56 -12.93
C ILE A 310 -13.24 -8.33 -12.64
N PRO A 311 -14.24 -7.74 -11.95
CA PRO A 311 -15.54 -8.39 -11.76
C PRO A 311 -16.29 -8.68 -13.07
N ILE A 312 -16.28 -7.76 -14.03
CA ILE A 312 -17.02 -7.90 -15.30
C ILE A 312 -16.49 -9.08 -16.13
N PHE A 313 -15.17 -9.20 -16.25
CA PHE A 313 -14.54 -10.23 -17.06
C PHE A 313 -14.20 -11.51 -16.29
N ASN A 314 -14.48 -11.56 -14.99
CA ASN A 314 -14.18 -12.69 -14.11
C ASN A 314 -12.74 -13.21 -14.28
N LEU A 315 -11.78 -12.29 -14.29
CA LEU A 315 -10.40 -12.60 -14.65
C LEU A 315 -9.73 -13.48 -13.58
N ARG A 316 -9.01 -14.51 -14.05
CA ARG A 316 -8.23 -15.38 -13.18
C ARG A 316 -6.88 -14.75 -12.79
N PRO A 317 -6.29 -15.11 -11.63
CA PRO A 317 -5.04 -14.53 -11.13
C PRO A 317 -3.90 -14.44 -12.15
N ARG A 318 -3.65 -15.52 -12.91
CA ARG A 318 -2.61 -15.55 -13.94
C ARG A 318 -2.88 -14.55 -15.06
N ALA A 319 -4.13 -14.51 -15.56
CA ALA A 319 -4.52 -13.57 -16.61
C ALA A 319 -4.38 -12.12 -16.14
N MET A 320 -4.74 -11.83 -14.89
CA MET A 320 -4.59 -10.51 -14.29
C MET A 320 -3.13 -10.06 -14.22
N VAL A 321 -2.20 -10.96 -13.85
CA VAL A 321 -0.76 -10.63 -13.83
C VAL A 321 -0.21 -10.41 -15.23
N LEU A 322 -0.55 -11.27 -16.21
CA LEU A 322 -0.03 -11.15 -17.58
C LEU A 322 -0.58 -9.91 -18.29
N LEU A 323 -1.90 -9.70 -18.24
CA LEU A 323 -2.53 -8.50 -18.78
C LEU A 323 -1.99 -7.25 -18.09
N GLY A 324 -1.86 -7.31 -16.76
CA GLY A 324 -1.32 -6.21 -15.96
C GLY A 324 0.12 -5.86 -16.32
N ALA A 325 0.97 -6.86 -16.54
CA ALA A 325 2.36 -6.66 -16.97
C ALA A 325 2.44 -6.06 -18.39
N LEU A 326 1.62 -6.55 -19.33
CA LEU A 326 1.57 -6.02 -20.69
C LEU A 326 1.11 -4.55 -20.73
N LEU A 327 -0.04 -4.25 -20.12
CA LEU A 327 -0.57 -2.89 -20.05
C LEU A 327 0.35 -1.96 -19.25
N GLY A 328 0.90 -2.46 -18.14
CA GLY A 328 1.86 -1.75 -17.31
C GLY A 328 3.12 -1.35 -18.10
N ALA A 329 3.68 -2.29 -18.88
CA ALA A 329 4.85 -2.02 -19.71
C ALA A 329 4.56 -0.99 -20.81
N ALA A 330 3.46 -1.18 -21.55
CA ALA A 330 3.04 -0.25 -22.59
C ALA A 330 2.81 1.16 -22.03
N GLY A 331 2.11 1.27 -20.89
CA GLY A 331 1.88 2.54 -20.20
C GLY A 331 3.16 3.19 -19.69
N CYS A 332 4.11 2.42 -19.15
CA CYS A 332 5.40 2.94 -18.73
C CYS A 332 6.19 3.50 -19.93
N VAL A 333 6.26 2.78 -21.06
CA VAL A 333 6.89 3.30 -22.29
C VAL A 333 6.22 4.60 -22.75
N ALA A 334 4.89 4.60 -22.83
CA ALA A 334 4.12 5.79 -23.22
C ALA A 334 4.40 6.98 -22.28
N THR A 335 4.42 6.76 -20.97
CA THR A 335 4.71 7.80 -19.97
C THR A 335 6.11 8.35 -20.12
N GLY A 336 7.12 7.47 -20.25
CA GLY A 336 8.51 7.86 -20.35
C GLY A 336 8.80 8.67 -21.62
N LEU A 337 8.12 8.37 -22.72
CA LEU A 337 8.33 9.03 -24.02
C LEU A 337 7.44 10.26 -24.24
N ALA A 338 6.34 10.40 -23.50
CA ALA A 338 5.38 11.50 -23.65
C ALA A 338 6.01 12.89 -23.55
N THR A 339 5.62 13.78 -24.47
CA THR A 339 6.12 15.17 -24.55
C THR A 339 5.08 16.20 -24.14
N SER A 340 3.83 15.79 -23.85
CA SER A 340 2.73 16.67 -23.47
C SER A 340 2.04 16.17 -22.20
N LEU A 341 1.33 17.07 -21.49
CA LEU A 341 0.58 16.72 -20.28
C LEU A 341 -0.40 15.58 -20.52
N TYR A 342 -1.20 15.66 -21.59
CA TYR A 342 -2.17 14.63 -21.91
C TYR A 342 -1.51 13.31 -22.33
N GLY A 343 -0.34 13.36 -22.97
CA GLY A 343 0.47 12.17 -23.24
C GLY A 343 0.96 11.49 -21.96
N ILE A 344 1.44 12.28 -21.00
CA ILE A 344 1.86 11.78 -19.68
C ILE A 344 0.66 11.18 -18.94
N ALA A 345 -0.47 11.89 -18.90
CA ALA A 345 -1.68 11.44 -18.21
C ALA A 345 -2.22 10.13 -18.79
N THR A 346 -2.31 10.02 -20.12
CA THR A 346 -2.80 8.80 -20.79
C THR A 346 -1.83 7.62 -20.66
N GLY A 347 -0.52 7.86 -20.79
CA GLY A 347 0.49 6.83 -20.55
C GLY A 347 0.46 6.33 -19.11
N PHE A 348 0.38 7.24 -18.14
CA PHE A 348 0.36 6.89 -16.72
C PHE A 348 -0.96 6.22 -16.31
N ALA A 349 -2.07 6.63 -16.93
CA ALA A 349 -3.37 5.96 -16.81
C ALA A 349 -3.31 4.50 -17.29
N LEU A 350 -2.69 4.25 -18.45
CA LEU A 350 -2.49 2.89 -18.97
C LEU A 350 -1.59 2.06 -18.06
N ALA A 351 -0.49 2.65 -17.55
CA ALA A 351 0.39 1.98 -16.60
C ALA A 351 -0.36 1.60 -15.31
N SER A 352 -1.13 2.54 -14.77
CA SER A 352 -1.93 2.37 -13.56
C SER A 352 -3.05 1.34 -13.73
N LEU A 353 -3.67 1.26 -14.92
CA LEU A 353 -4.61 0.20 -15.27
C LEU A 353 -3.93 -1.18 -15.18
N GLY A 354 -2.72 -1.29 -15.74
CA GLY A 354 -1.90 -2.49 -15.65
C GLY A 354 -1.60 -2.90 -14.21
N PHE A 355 -1.12 -1.97 -13.38
CA PHE A 355 -0.89 -2.21 -11.95
C PHE A 355 -2.16 -2.60 -11.20
N GLY A 356 -3.31 -2.01 -11.58
CA GLY A 356 -4.63 -2.30 -11.03
C GLY A 356 -5.07 -3.76 -11.25
N PHE A 357 -4.73 -4.36 -12.40
CA PHE A 357 -4.91 -5.80 -12.63
C PHE A 357 -3.88 -6.65 -11.88
N ALA A 358 -2.62 -6.26 -11.94
CA ALA A 358 -1.51 -7.10 -11.53
C ALA A 358 -1.49 -7.37 -10.01
N ARG A 359 -1.80 -6.35 -9.19
CA ARG A 359 -1.69 -6.44 -7.72
C ARG A 359 -2.64 -7.46 -7.08
N PRO A 360 -3.95 -7.45 -7.37
CA PRO A 360 -4.85 -8.52 -6.90
C PRO A 360 -4.50 -9.87 -7.54
N GLY A 361 -4.00 -9.87 -8.79
CA GLY A 361 -3.57 -11.07 -9.50
C GLY A 361 -2.51 -11.88 -8.75
N PHE A 362 -1.38 -11.27 -8.38
CA PHE A 362 -0.33 -12.02 -7.67
C PHE A 362 -0.69 -12.34 -6.22
N THR A 363 -1.44 -11.46 -5.55
CA THR A 363 -1.89 -11.68 -4.17
C THR A 363 -2.84 -12.88 -4.10
N ALA A 364 -3.83 -12.93 -4.99
CA ALA A 364 -4.77 -14.05 -5.07
C ALA A 364 -4.08 -15.32 -5.57
N GLY A 365 -3.21 -15.20 -6.59
CA GLY A 365 -2.47 -16.33 -7.15
C GLY A 365 -1.58 -17.02 -6.11
N ALA A 366 -0.85 -16.26 -5.29
CA ALA A 366 -0.02 -16.81 -4.22
C ALA A 366 -0.87 -17.58 -3.19
N SER A 367 -1.99 -17.00 -2.75
CA SER A 367 -2.87 -17.61 -1.75
C SER A 367 -3.59 -18.87 -2.27
N LEU A 368 -3.93 -18.91 -3.55
CA LEU A 368 -4.59 -20.05 -4.19
C LEU A 368 -3.61 -21.17 -4.59
N ALA A 369 -2.31 -20.90 -4.60
CA ALA A 369 -1.28 -21.89 -4.92
C ALA A 369 -0.96 -22.83 -3.73
N VAL A 370 -1.57 -22.60 -2.57
CA VAL A 370 -1.33 -23.36 -1.35
C VAL A 370 -2.63 -23.77 -0.67
N GLY A 371 -2.56 -24.81 0.17
CA GLY A 371 -3.69 -25.27 1.00
C GLY A 371 -4.06 -24.26 2.11
N PRO A 372 -5.30 -24.34 2.65
CA PRO A 372 -5.80 -23.44 3.69
C PRO A 372 -4.91 -23.35 4.93
N GLU A 373 -4.19 -24.42 5.26
CA GLU A 373 -3.37 -24.55 6.47
C GLU A 373 -2.22 -23.54 6.49
N VAL A 374 -1.69 -23.17 5.31
CA VAL A 374 -0.52 -22.29 5.17
C VAL A 374 -0.83 -20.94 4.51
N GLN A 375 -2.10 -20.66 4.19
CA GLN A 375 -2.52 -19.40 3.55
C GLN A 375 -2.14 -18.16 4.36
N GLY A 376 -2.24 -18.21 5.70
CA GLY A 376 -1.81 -17.11 6.57
C GLY A 376 -0.31 -16.81 6.43
N SER A 377 0.53 -17.85 6.32
CA SER A 377 1.98 -17.70 6.09
C SER A 377 2.28 -17.09 4.72
N VAL A 378 1.47 -17.39 3.69
CA VAL A 378 1.62 -16.79 2.35
C VAL A 378 1.15 -15.34 2.31
N ALA A 379 0.02 -15.02 2.96
CA ALA A 379 -0.47 -13.65 3.07
C ALA A 379 0.54 -12.71 3.74
N GLY A 380 1.25 -13.19 4.77
CA GLY A 380 2.35 -12.45 5.38
C GLY A 380 3.49 -12.14 4.41
N LYS A 381 3.88 -13.11 3.56
CA LYS A 381 4.93 -12.89 2.54
C LYS A 381 4.48 -11.92 1.45
N VAL A 382 3.26 -12.05 0.97
CA VAL A 382 2.69 -11.11 -0.01
C VAL A 382 2.71 -9.68 0.55
N THR A 383 2.38 -9.50 1.83
CA THR A 383 2.47 -8.21 2.51
C THR A 383 3.91 -7.71 2.59
N SER A 384 4.86 -8.58 2.93
CA SER A 384 6.30 -8.27 2.97
C SER A 384 6.84 -7.84 1.60
N VAL A 385 6.48 -8.55 0.52
CA VAL A 385 6.86 -8.22 -0.86
C VAL A 385 6.36 -6.84 -1.27
N ASN A 386 5.11 -6.51 -0.92
CA ASN A 386 4.58 -5.17 -1.16
C ASN A 386 5.40 -4.11 -0.40
N GLY A 387 5.78 -4.37 0.85
CA GLY A 387 6.63 -3.46 1.64
C GLY A 387 8.03 -3.27 1.03
N ALA A 388 8.69 -4.36 0.63
CA ALA A 388 10.06 -4.34 0.09
C ALA A 388 10.18 -3.45 -1.16
N ALA A 389 9.16 -3.46 -2.03
CA ALA A 389 9.12 -2.62 -3.23
C ALA A 389 9.21 -1.12 -2.93
N TYR A 390 8.65 -0.67 -1.80
CA TYR A 390 8.69 0.75 -1.40
C TYR A 390 9.96 1.14 -0.65
N VAL A 391 10.80 0.18 -0.26
CA VAL A 391 12.11 0.47 0.37
C VAL A 391 13.13 0.87 -0.69
N LEU A 392 13.26 0.08 -1.75
CA LEU A 392 14.32 0.28 -2.76
C LEU A 392 13.81 0.97 -4.03
N GLY A 393 12.60 0.63 -4.48
CA GLY A 393 12.03 1.12 -5.74
C GLY A 393 12.11 2.64 -5.91
N PRO A 394 11.63 3.46 -4.95
CA PRO A 394 11.68 4.92 -5.05
C PRO A 394 13.09 5.48 -5.26
N THR A 395 14.07 4.99 -4.49
CA THR A 395 15.45 5.48 -4.55
C THR A 395 16.11 5.09 -5.87
N ILE A 396 15.97 3.82 -6.30
CA ILE A 396 16.49 3.36 -7.59
C ILE A 396 15.83 4.16 -8.73
N GLY A 397 14.52 4.39 -8.64
CA GLY A 397 13.75 5.19 -9.60
C GLY A 397 14.29 6.60 -9.78
N ILE A 398 14.53 7.31 -8.67
CA ILE A 398 15.02 8.69 -8.71
C ILE A 398 16.50 8.75 -9.17
N LEU A 399 17.34 7.78 -8.80
CA LEU A 399 18.71 7.69 -9.33
C LEU A 399 18.72 7.48 -10.85
N MET A 400 17.88 6.59 -11.37
CA MET A 400 17.71 6.41 -12.82
C MET A 400 17.21 7.68 -13.50
N TYR A 401 16.28 8.39 -12.85
CA TYR A 401 15.73 9.64 -13.37
C TYR A 401 16.81 10.72 -13.54
N GLN A 402 17.76 10.81 -12.61
CA GLN A 402 18.89 11.74 -12.69
C GLN A 402 19.86 11.41 -13.84
N LEU A 403 20.02 10.13 -14.20
CA LEU A 403 20.83 9.72 -15.35
C LEU A 403 20.15 10.07 -16.67
N ALA A 404 18.87 9.73 -16.79
CA ALA A 404 18.04 10.09 -17.93
C ALA A 404 16.57 10.10 -17.53
N ARG A 405 15.89 11.21 -17.80
CA ARG A 405 14.48 11.43 -17.45
C ARG A 405 13.53 10.27 -17.85
N PRO A 406 13.62 9.64 -19.05
CA PRO A 406 12.75 8.52 -19.41
C PRO A 406 13.17 7.17 -18.82
N LEU A 407 14.42 7.04 -18.34
CA LEU A 407 15.01 5.77 -17.91
C LEU A 407 14.21 5.02 -16.83
N PRO A 408 13.68 5.63 -15.76
CA PRO A 408 12.91 4.88 -14.76
C PRO A 408 11.70 4.17 -15.33
N TYR A 409 11.02 4.81 -16.29
CA TYR A 409 9.85 4.23 -16.94
C TYR A 409 10.23 3.13 -17.93
N LEU A 410 11.31 3.31 -18.70
CA LEU A 410 11.80 2.28 -19.62
C LEU A 410 12.34 1.05 -18.88
N ALA A 411 13.03 1.25 -17.75
CA ALA A 411 13.49 0.18 -16.88
C ALA A 411 12.31 -0.59 -16.25
N ALA A 412 11.29 0.13 -15.76
CA ALA A 412 10.05 -0.48 -15.28
C ALA A 412 9.35 -1.28 -16.38
N ALA A 413 9.26 -0.73 -17.60
CA ALA A 413 8.69 -1.44 -18.74
C ALA A 413 9.47 -2.71 -19.09
N ALA A 414 10.80 -2.65 -19.14
CA ALA A 414 11.65 -3.81 -19.39
C ALA A 414 11.45 -4.90 -18.33
N ALA A 415 11.41 -4.53 -17.04
CA ALA A 415 11.14 -5.47 -15.95
C ALA A 415 9.75 -6.12 -16.08
N LEU A 416 8.72 -5.37 -16.50
CA LEU A 416 7.39 -5.90 -16.74
C LEU A 416 7.30 -6.81 -17.97
N LEU A 417 8.06 -6.54 -19.04
CA LEU A 417 8.16 -7.42 -20.20
C LEU A 417 8.88 -8.73 -19.87
N VAL A 418 9.96 -8.66 -19.07
CA VAL A 418 10.62 -9.86 -18.52
C VAL A 418 9.65 -10.64 -17.64
N LEU A 419 8.87 -9.95 -16.81
CA LEU A 419 7.83 -10.59 -15.99
C LEU A 419 6.73 -11.23 -16.86
N LEU A 420 6.34 -10.60 -17.97
CA LEU A 420 5.34 -11.15 -18.89
C LEU A 420 5.82 -12.49 -19.45
N ALA A 421 7.07 -12.55 -19.94
CA ALA A 421 7.69 -13.78 -20.41
C ALA A 421 7.82 -14.81 -19.27
N TYR A 422 8.38 -14.41 -18.12
CA TYR A 422 8.52 -15.26 -16.96
C TYR A 422 7.19 -15.86 -16.50
N GLY A 423 6.17 -15.02 -16.39
CA GLY A 423 4.84 -15.40 -15.90
C GLY A 423 4.10 -16.31 -16.86
N TRP A 424 4.39 -16.19 -18.16
CA TRP A 424 3.85 -17.10 -19.17
C TRP A 424 4.29 -18.55 -18.93
N PHE A 425 5.53 -18.77 -18.50
CA PHE A 425 6.06 -20.11 -18.26
C PHE A 425 5.91 -20.58 -16.79
N ASN A 426 5.97 -19.67 -15.82
CA ASN A 426 6.17 -20.04 -14.40
C ASN A 426 4.97 -19.82 -13.49
N LEU A 427 3.93 -19.08 -13.91
CA LEU A 427 2.72 -18.92 -13.09
C LEU A 427 1.76 -20.08 -13.37
N SER A 428 1.58 -20.97 -12.40
CA SER A 428 0.77 -22.19 -12.54
C SER A 428 -0.66 -21.88 -12.98
N ARG A 429 -1.20 -22.69 -13.91
CA ARG A 429 -2.66 -22.79 -14.11
C ARG A 429 -3.23 -23.54 -12.88
N PRO A 430 -4.37 -23.11 -12.29
CA PRO A 430 -4.91 -23.76 -11.11
C PRO A 430 -5.11 -25.28 -11.32
N HIS A 431 -4.85 -26.08 -10.28
CA HIS A 431 -4.79 -27.56 -10.31
C HIS A 431 -5.95 -28.26 -11.03
N ARG A 432 -7.15 -27.65 -11.08
CA ARG A 432 -8.33 -28.21 -11.76
C ARG A 432 -8.18 -28.40 -13.27
N GLU A 433 -7.26 -27.70 -13.94
CA GLU A 433 -7.03 -27.90 -15.38
C GLU A 433 -6.03 -29.02 -15.68
N ALA A 434 -5.14 -29.36 -14.75
CA ALA A 434 -4.19 -30.46 -14.95
C ALA A 434 -4.87 -31.84 -14.90
N GLU A 435 -6.00 -31.94 -14.19
CA GLU A 435 -6.84 -33.14 -14.19
C GLU A 435 -7.72 -33.18 -15.44
N ALA A 436 -8.39 -32.08 -15.80
CA ALA A 436 -9.24 -32.03 -16.99
C ALA A 436 -8.49 -32.17 -18.33
N SER A 437 -7.19 -31.88 -18.37
CA SER A 437 -6.32 -32.10 -19.55
C SER A 437 -5.52 -33.40 -19.49
N ARG A 438 -5.61 -34.17 -18.39
CA ARG A 438 -5.14 -35.56 -18.31
C ARG A 438 -6.26 -36.57 -18.53
N GLU A 439 -7.52 -36.14 -18.44
CA GLU A 439 -8.72 -36.92 -18.74
C GLU A 439 -9.24 -36.74 -20.19
N GLN A 440 -8.55 -35.93 -21.00
CA GLN A 440 -8.71 -35.84 -22.45
C GLN A 440 -7.44 -36.35 -23.13
#